data_AF-A0A955KFD0-F1
#
_entry.id   AF-A0A955KFD0-F1
#
_cell.length_a   1.000
_cell.length_b   1.000
_cell.length_c   1.000
_cell.angle_alpha   90.00
_cell.angle_beta   90.00
_cell.angle_gamma   90.00
#
_symmetry.space_group_name_H-M   'P 1'
#
loop_
_entity.id
_entity.type
_entity.pdbx_description
1 polymer ?
#
loop_
_entity_poly.entity_id
_entity_poly.type
_entity_poly.pdbx_seq_one_letter_code
_entity_poly.pdbx_strand_id
1 'polypeptide(L)'
;MNPTETPVTKSPAEQLADIKAQAANIVSLAQKKDPNIKISAANAEMIGLPKVNIPTQTERKNRTTELDMVGTTPVPKTSTDIARETILSKVKPEDRDTIDQILGIATDYQTEKGRQYETQYTDLLQQQLGTATSARDRALESGQMKEAAQLPQLEAELESIRGEADVLEARRNSAIQAESRRSGVSTSAMQGNINAIDRDFNLEKANLAIRELASVGKINAATKLIEAKLDIKYGDLEAETNLLTAQINAIKPFLDREDAKAADLRLQMNDIVKTSIADARAEDQALEEFKLQSYQFAQQNGATPALLSQIMSSTSRGDVLSVGGSFVQDPMTKLSLERERKEIAQIGVAKGSSASGSSIESVANAALLGTTDDPILAMIQASKGGRVLTQSEVEPLTNARRVTAQLDSIISSDIADNTGPLLGIIRSNNPYDVKAQELKASITALVPQLARGIYGEVGVLTDSDVARYVQTLPNMRSTDDVNKAVMGLTLRNVRNAFASQLESMAAAGRDVSGYVSIYNDMNNKINSIETELGIGKQEAMTDEALDQEFSQFQQQTSQSTAQEDNSPGFWKSIGKFFFGE
;
A
#
# COMPACT_ATOMS: atom_id res chain seq x y z
N MET A 1 34.10 13.09 -48.54
CA MET A 1 33.59 13.86 -47.39
C MET A 1 32.43 14.70 -47.91
N ASN A 2 31.19 14.30 -47.61
CA ASN A 2 30.01 15.10 -47.95
C ASN A 2 29.80 16.15 -46.86
N PRO A 3 29.53 17.42 -47.21
CA PRO A 3 29.27 18.45 -46.21
C PRO A 3 27.93 18.18 -45.55
N THR A 4 27.93 18.17 -44.22
CA THR A 4 26.73 18.09 -43.37
C THR A 4 25.97 19.39 -43.50
N GLU A 5 24.79 19.35 -44.13
CA GLU A 5 23.87 20.49 -44.16
C GLU A 5 23.29 20.72 -42.76
N THR A 6 23.53 21.92 -42.22
CA THR A 6 22.91 22.38 -40.98
C THR A 6 21.42 22.62 -41.19
N PRO A 7 20.55 22.17 -40.25
CA PRO A 7 19.10 22.33 -40.38
C PRO A 7 18.71 23.80 -40.36
N VAL A 8 18.03 24.24 -41.41
CA VAL A 8 17.44 25.58 -41.51
C VAL A 8 16.33 25.70 -40.48
N THR A 9 16.49 26.59 -39.52
CA THR A 9 15.46 26.92 -38.53
C THR A 9 14.34 27.70 -39.21
N LYS A 10 13.15 27.09 -39.28
CA LYS A 10 11.94 27.74 -39.79
C LYS A 10 11.67 29.02 -39.00
N SER A 11 11.31 30.09 -39.69
CA SER A 11 10.94 31.35 -39.06
C SER A 11 9.69 31.16 -38.17
N PRO A 12 9.49 31.99 -37.12
CA PRO A 12 8.29 31.92 -36.29
C PRO A 12 6.98 32.03 -37.08
N ALA A 13 7.00 32.72 -38.22
CA ALA A 13 5.84 32.82 -39.13
C ALA A 13 5.54 31.49 -39.85
N GLU A 14 6.57 30.76 -40.28
CA GLU A 14 6.42 29.44 -40.90
C GLU A 14 5.99 28.39 -39.88
N GLN A 15 6.50 28.46 -38.65
CA GLN A 15 6.06 27.60 -37.55
C GLN A 15 4.57 27.83 -37.22
N LEU A 16 4.13 29.10 -37.19
CA LEU A 16 2.72 29.43 -36.99
C LEU A 16 1.83 28.96 -38.14
N ALA A 17 2.33 29.00 -39.38
CA ALA A 17 1.61 28.48 -40.55
C ALA A 17 1.46 26.95 -40.50
N ASP A 18 2.51 26.22 -40.10
CA ASP A 18 2.47 24.77 -39.92
C ASP A 18 1.49 24.35 -38.81
N ILE A 19 1.46 25.08 -37.69
CA ILE A 19 0.52 24.82 -36.59
C ILE A 19 -0.93 25.02 -37.05
N LYS A 20 -1.21 26.10 -37.81
CA LYS A 20 -2.55 26.34 -38.37
C LYS A 20 -2.96 25.23 -39.35
N ALA A 21 -2.03 24.77 -40.18
CA ALA A 21 -2.29 23.67 -41.12
C ALA A 21 -2.56 22.34 -40.40
N GLN A 22 -1.81 22.03 -39.34
CA GLN A 22 -2.04 20.83 -38.52
C GLN A 22 -3.38 20.88 -37.78
N ALA A 23 -3.74 22.03 -37.20
CA ALA A 23 -5.02 22.22 -36.53
C ALA A 23 -6.21 22.03 -37.50
N ALA A 24 -6.12 22.56 -38.72
CA ALA A 24 -7.13 22.35 -39.76
C ALA A 24 -7.27 20.87 -40.14
N ASN A 25 -6.16 20.13 -40.19
CA ASN A 25 -6.16 18.71 -40.52
C ASN A 25 -6.79 17.85 -39.41
N ILE A 26 -6.56 18.20 -38.15
CA ILE A 26 -7.18 17.53 -36.98
C ILE A 26 -8.70 17.77 -36.96
N VAL A 27 -9.15 18.99 -37.24
CA VAL A 27 -10.60 19.30 -37.32
C VAL A 27 -11.26 18.53 -38.46
N SER A 28 -10.62 18.45 -39.61
CA SER A 28 -11.05 17.62 -40.75
C SER A 28 -11.18 16.13 -40.38
N LEU A 29 -10.19 15.56 -39.68
CA LEU A 29 -10.22 14.17 -39.22
C LEU A 29 -11.31 13.91 -38.18
N ALA A 30 -11.54 14.87 -37.26
CA ALA A 30 -12.58 14.78 -36.25
C ALA A 30 -13.99 14.81 -36.87
N GLN A 31 -14.23 15.72 -37.83
CA GLN A 31 -15.51 15.79 -38.56
C GLN A 31 -15.76 14.57 -39.44
N LYS A 32 -14.70 13.93 -39.95
CA LYS A 32 -14.80 12.68 -40.70
C LYS A 32 -15.19 11.49 -39.79
N LYS A 33 -14.82 11.53 -38.51
CA LYS A 33 -15.10 10.47 -37.53
C LYS A 33 -16.48 10.63 -36.88
N ASP A 34 -16.95 11.86 -36.73
CA ASP A 34 -18.32 12.17 -36.29
C ASP A 34 -18.86 13.42 -37.01
N PRO A 35 -19.80 13.26 -37.95
CA PRO A 35 -20.33 14.37 -38.74
C PRO A 35 -21.20 15.35 -37.95
N ASN A 36 -21.53 15.05 -36.68
CA ASN A 36 -22.30 15.95 -35.82
C ASN A 36 -21.43 16.99 -35.09
N ILE A 37 -20.09 16.88 -35.15
CA ILE A 37 -19.18 17.84 -34.55
C ILE A 37 -19.14 19.14 -35.39
N LYS A 38 -20.00 20.11 -35.06
CA LYS A 38 -20.01 21.45 -35.65
C LYS A 38 -19.05 22.38 -34.89
N ILE A 39 -17.78 22.44 -35.30
CA ILE A 39 -16.86 23.51 -34.87
C ILE A 39 -17.00 24.65 -35.88
N SER A 40 -17.65 25.75 -35.49
CA SER A 40 -17.74 26.94 -36.35
C SER A 40 -16.40 27.68 -36.36
N ALA A 41 -15.77 27.80 -37.53
CA ALA A 41 -14.51 28.51 -37.76
C ALA A 41 -14.59 30.05 -37.60
N ALA A 42 -15.59 30.58 -36.88
CA ALA A 42 -15.98 31.99 -36.91
C ALA A 42 -15.45 32.86 -35.74
N ASN A 43 -14.58 32.36 -34.87
CA ASN A 43 -14.04 33.17 -33.75
C ASN A 43 -12.58 33.65 -33.95
N ALA A 44 -12.08 33.66 -35.19
CA ALA A 44 -10.71 34.09 -35.50
C ALA A 44 -10.57 35.59 -35.85
N GLU A 45 -11.64 36.38 -35.91
CA GLU A 45 -11.57 37.81 -36.23
C GLU A 45 -12.53 38.65 -35.36
N MET A 46 -12.02 39.21 -34.25
CA MET A 46 -12.53 40.47 -33.70
C MET A 46 -11.41 41.20 -32.93
N ILE A 47 -10.62 41.98 -33.66
CA ILE A 47 -9.90 43.15 -33.13
C ILE A 47 -10.60 44.38 -33.74
N GLY A 48 -11.28 45.14 -32.89
CA GLY A 48 -11.96 46.37 -33.29
C GLY A 48 -12.45 47.13 -32.05
N LEU A 49 -11.56 47.90 -31.43
CA LEU A 49 -11.89 48.84 -30.36
C LEU A 49 -12.96 49.85 -30.82
N PRO A 50 -13.82 50.31 -29.90
CA PRO A 50 -13.88 51.75 -29.68
C PRO A 50 -13.76 52.13 -28.21
N LYS A 51 -13.06 53.24 -27.98
CA LYS A 51 -12.92 53.94 -26.70
C LYS A 51 -14.29 54.36 -26.16
N VAL A 52 -14.60 54.03 -24.91
CA VAL A 52 -15.76 54.60 -24.19
C VAL A 52 -15.27 55.38 -22.97
N ASN A 53 -15.73 56.63 -22.92
CA ASN A 53 -15.49 57.62 -21.88
C ASN A 53 -15.95 57.15 -20.50
N ILE A 54 -15.15 57.46 -19.48
CA ILE A 54 -15.53 57.43 -18.07
C ILE A 54 -16.20 58.77 -17.71
N PRO A 55 -17.37 58.77 -17.07
CA PRO A 55 -17.78 59.86 -16.20
C PRO A 55 -17.76 59.44 -14.73
N THR A 56 -17.25 60.37 -13.94
CA THR A 56 -17.00 60.35 -12.50
C THR A 56 -18.28 60.49 -11.67
N GLN A 57 -18.33 59.76 -10.54
CA GLN A 57 -19.05 59.98 -9.27
C GLN A 57 -20.56 60.32 -9.25
N THR A 58 -21.32 59.58 -8.41
CA THR A 58 -22.13 60.19 -7.34
C THR A 58 -22.34 59.21 -6.18
N GLU A 59 -22.15 59.70 -4.96
CA GLU A 59 -22.42 59.07 -3.67
C GLU A 59 -23.86 58.57 -3.51
N ARG A 60 -24.06 57.44 -2.81
CA ARG A 60 -25.23 57.25 -1.92
C ARG A 60 -24.89 56.41 -0.68
N LYS A 61 -25.22 57.00 0.47
CA LYS A 61 -25.18 56.43 1.83
C LYS A 61 -26.26 55.36 2.05
N ASN A 62 -25.85 54.32 2.77
CA ASN A 62 -26.53 53.50 3.80
C ASN A 62 -28.01 53.13 3.67
N ARG A 63 -28.30 51.82 3.73
CA ARG A 63 -29.15 51.25 4.81
C ARG A 63 -28.99 49.73 4.93
N THR A 64 -28.51 49.31 6.10
CA THR A 64 -28.54 47.95 6.65
C THR A 64 -29.98 47.53 6.94
N THR A 65 -30.35 46.30 6.60
CA THR A 65 -31.39 45.56 7.32
C THR A 65 -31.02 44.08 7.28
N GLU A 66 -30.59 43.59 8.44
CA GLU A 66 -30.36 42.18 8.73
C GLU A 66 -31.67 41.41 8.66
N LEU A 67 -31.62 40.20 8.09
CA LEU A 67 -32.56 39.13 8.34
C LEU A 67 -31.75 37.84 8.35
N ASP A 68 -31.30 37.50 9.55
CA ASP A 68 -30.68 36.24 9.91
C ASP A 68 -31.66 35.09 9.66
N MET A 69 -31.25 34.14 8.81
CA MET A 69 -31.77 32.77 8.84
C MET A 69 -30.61 31.77 8.83
N VAL A 70 -30.35 31.22 10.01
CA VAL A 70 -30.15 29.78 10.29
C VAL A 70 -29.25 28.99 9.30
N GLY A 71 -27.96 28.98 9.62
CA GLY A 71 -27.15 27.78 9.85
C GLY A 71 -27.21 26.63 8.84
N THR A 72 -26.65 26.82 7.64
CA THR A 72 -26.04 25.72 6.88
C THR A 72 -24.55 25.72 7.16
N THR A 73 -24.02 24.66 7.78
CA THR A 73 -22.57 24.45 7.86
C THR A 73 -22.03 24.30 6.43
N PRO A 74 -21.01 25.07 6.03
CA PRO A 74 -20.45 24.95 4.69
C PRO A 74 -19.90 23.54 4.49
N VAL A 75 -20.31 22.91 3.39
CA VAL A 75 -19.80 21.60 2.98
C VAL A 75 -18.28 21.69 2.84
N PRO A 76 -17.49 20.78 3.44
CA PRO A 76 -16.04 20.80 3.28
C PRO A 76 -15.68 20.60 1.80
N LYS A 77 -14.94 21.56 1.24
CA LYS A 77 -14.42 21.51 -0.13
C LYS A 77 -13.47 20.32 -0.27
N THR A 78 -13.55 19.58 -1.39
CA THR A 78 -12.61 18.49 -1.66
C THR A 78 -11.21 19.03 -1.93
N SER A 79 -10.15 18.21 -1.85
CA SER A 79 -8.79 18.63 -2.21
C SER A 79 -8.72 19.14 -3.66
N THR A 80 -9.53 18.57 -4.54
CA THR A 80 -9.70 18.98 -5.94
C THR A 80 -10.37 20.35 -6.07
N ASP A 81 -11.39 20.65 -5.26
CA ASP A 81 -12.06 21.96 -5.24
C ASP A 81 -11.14 23.07 -4.72
N ILE A 82 -10.31 22.75 -3.72
CA ILE A 82 -9.33 23.68 -3.15
C ILE A 82 -8.22 23.96 -4.18
N ALA A 83 -7.72 22.94 -4.87
CA ALA A 83 -6.74 23.10 -5.94
C ALA A 83 -7.31 23.92 -7.11
N ARG A 84 -8.56 23.63 -7.53
CA ARG A 84 -9.28 24.35 -8.59
C ARG A 84 -9.46 25.82 -8.26
N GLU A 85 -9.96 26.17 -7.08
CA GLU A 85 -10.11 27.57 -6.66
C GLU A 85 -8.75 28.29 -6.52
N THR A 86 -7.73 27.59 -6.01
CA THR A 86 -6.39 28.17 -5.87
C THR A 86 -5.79 28.50 -7.23
N ILE A 87 -5.93 27.61 -8.23
CA ILE A 87 -5.46 27.83 -9.59
C ILE A 87 -6.26 28.96 -10.27
N LEU A 88 -7.60 28.91 -10.21
CA LEU A 88 -8.46 29.93 -10.82
C LEU A 88 -8.27 31.32 -10.20
N SER A 89 -7.88 31.41 -8.92
CA SER A 89 -7.61 32.68 -8.24
C SER A 89 -6.37 33.41 -8.79
N LYS A 90 -5.42 32.69 -9.38
CA LYS A 90 -4.15 33.22 -9.90
C LYS A 90 -4.16 33.48 -11.41
N VAL A 91 -5.20 33.00 -12.10
CA VAL A 91 -5.31 33.07 -13.56
C VAL A 91 -6.13 34.30 -13.98
N LYS A 92 -5.71 34.93 -15.07
CA LYS A 92 -6.41 36.06 -15.68
C LYS A 92 -7.85 35.67 -16.05
N PRO A 93 -8.84 36.57 -15.88
CA PRO A 93 -10.24 36.25 -16.13
C PRO A 93 -10.51 35.62 -17.50
N GLU A 94 -9.81 36.07 -18.54
CA GLU A 94 -9.94 35.58 -19.92
C GLU A 94 -9.52 34.11 -20.13
N ASP A 95 -8.64 33.56 -19.28
CA ASP A 95 -8.14 32.18 -19.41
C ASP A 95 -8.90 31.18 -18.51
N ARG A 96 -9.75 31.68 -17.60
CA ARG A 96 -10.44 30.86 -16.59
C ARG A 96 -11.36 29.82 -17.20
N ASP A 97 -12.18 30.19 -18.19
CA ASP A 97 -13.15 29.26 -18.80
C ASP A 97 -12.45 28.09 -19.53
N THR A 98 -11.28 28.36 -20.13
CA THR A 98 -10.50 27.31 -20.81
C THR A 98 -9.84 26.38 -19.81
N ILE A 99 -9.26 26.92 -18.72
CA ILE A 99 -8.70 26.09 -17.65
C ILE A 99 -9.79 25.29 -16.93
N ASP A 100 -10.96 25.87 -16.72
CA ASP A 100 -12.09 25.21 -16.07
C ASP A 100 -12.65 24.06 -16.92
N GLN A 101 -12.73 24.25 -18.25
CA GLN A 101 -13.05 23.16 -19.18
C GLN A 101 -11.98 22.06 -19.18
N ILE A 102 -10.69 22.42 -19.17
CA ILE A 102 -9.59 21.43 -19.13
C ILE A 102 -9.62 20.63 -17.82
N LEU A 103 -9.83 21.29 -16.69
CA LEU A 103 -9.94 20.65 -15.38
C LEU A 103 -11.19 19.76 -15.28
N GLY A 104 -12.32 20.18 -15.85
CA GLY A 104 -13.53 19.36 -15.93
C GLY A 104 -13.35 18.09 -16.77
N ILE A 105 -12.80 18.23 -17.99
CA ILE A 105 -12.50 17.10 -18.88
C ILE A 105 -11.55 16.11 -18.21
N ALA A 106 -10.57 16.62 -17.46
CA ALA A 106 -9.61 15.83 -16.71
C ALA A 106 -10.27 14.96 -15.61
N THR A 107 -11.19 15.52 -14.82
CA THR A 107 -11.90 14.79 -13.75
C THR A 107 -12.83 13.72 -14.30
N ASP A 108 -13.54 14.01 -15.40
CA ASP A 108 -14.43 13.04 -16.06
C ASP A 108 -13.63 11.87 -16.65
N TYR A 109 -12.44 12.15 -17.23
CA TYR A 109 -11.56 11.13 -17.79
C TYR A 109 -11.06 10.10 -16.76
N GLN A 110 -10.72 10.52 -15.53
CA GLN A 110 -10.32 9.58 -14.45
C GLN A 110 -11.42 8.59 -14.12
N THR A 111 -12.64 9.12 -13.98
CA THR A 111 -13.80 8.33 -13.58
C THR A 111 -14.17 7.32 -14.68
N GLU A 112 -14.01 7.70 -15.95
CA GLU A 112 -14.33 6.82 -17.07
C GLU A 112 -13.25 5.74 -17.31
N LYS A 113 -11.96 6.09 -17.21
CA LYS A 113 -10.88 5.10 -17.41
C LYS A 113 -10.87 4.02 -16.33
N GLY A 114 -11.04 4.40 -15.06
CA GLY A 114 -11.16 3.44 -13.95
C GLY A 114 -12.32 2.46 -14.17
N ARG A 115 -13.50 2.98 -14.54
CA ARG A 115 -14.67 2.14 -14.88
C ARG A 115 -14.43 1.25 -16.10
N GLN A 116 -13.69 1.71 -17.11
CA GLN A 116 -13.36 0.90 -18.27
C GLN A 116 -12.46 -0.29 -17.90
N TYR A 117 -11.44 -0.07 -17.07
CA TYR A 117 -10.59 -1.16 -16.56
C TYR A 117 -11.40 -2.14 -15.72
N GLU A 118 -12.26 -1.64 -14.84
CA GLU A 118 -13.14 -2.48 -14.03
C GLU A 118 -14.10 -3.33 -14.88
N THR A 119 -14.75 -2.72 -15.89
CA THR A 119 -15.68 -3.41 -16.78
C THR A 119 -14.98 -4.49 -17.62
N GLN A 120 -13.86 -4.12 -18.26
CA GLN A 120 -13.05 -5.07 -19.04
C GLN A 120 -12.57 -6.24 -18.19
N TYR A 121 -12.23 -5.96 -16.93
CA TYR A 121 -11.82 -6.97 -15.97
C TYR A 121 -12.96 -7.90 -15.55
N THR A 122 -14.14 -7.36 -15.21
CA THR A 122 -15.30 -8.20 -14.88
C THR A 122 -15.71 -9.10 -16.04
N ASP A 123 -15.63 -8.60 -17.27
CA ASP A 123 -15.91 -9.37 -18.48
C ASP A 123 -14.85 -10.46 -18.70
N LEU A 124 -13.56 -10.12 -18.53
CA LEU A 124 -12.47 -11.08 -18.64
C LEU A 124 -12.59 -12.17 -17.56
N LEU A 125 -12.87 -11.81 -16.30
CA LEU A 125 -13.12 -12.75 -15.23
C LEU A 125 -14.27 -13.70 -15.55
N GLN A 126 -15.43 -13.17 -15.95
CA GLN A 126 -16.58 -14.00 -16.31
C GLN A 126 -16.26 -14.92 -17.48
N GLN A 127 -15.56 -14.41 -18.50
CA GLN A 127 -15.12 -15.22 -19.62
C GLN A 127 -14.16 -16.32 -19.18
N GLN A 128 -13.15 -16.00 -18.37
CA GLN A 128 -12.14 -16.97 -17.92
C GLN A 128 -12.72 -18.02 -16.98
N LEU A 129 -13.54 -17.63 -15.99
CA LEU A 129 -14.28 -18.56 -15.13
C LEU A 129 -15.15 -19.48 -15.98
N GLY A 130 -15.95 -18.94 -16.91
CA GLY A 130 -16.77 -19.74 -17.80
C GLY A 130 -15.95 -20.73 -18.63
N THR A 131 -14.76 -20.33 -19.11
CA THR A 131 -13.86 -21.27 -19.79
C THR A 131 -13.23 -22.30 -18.85
N ALA A 132 -12.96 -21.96 -17.59
CA ALA A 132 -12.41 -22.86 -16.58
C ALA A 132 -13.42 -23.96 -16.26
N THR A 133 -14.69 -23.59 -16.00
CA THR A 133 -15.79 -24.54 -15.80
C THR A 133 -15.97 -25.43 -17.03
N SER A 134 -16.03 -24.83 -18.23
CA SER A 134 -16.19 -25.58 -19.48
C SER A 134 -15.00 -26.46 -19.84
N ALA A 135 -13.79 -26.14 -19.37
CA ALA A 135 -12.61 -26.97 -19.59
C ALA A 135 -12.53 -28.11 -18.58
N ARG A 136 -12.93 -27.89 -17.33
CA ARG A 136 -13.15 -28.95 -16.34
C ARG A 136 -14.15 -29.97 -16.86
N ASP A 137 -15.31 -29.51 -17.32
CA ASP A 137 -16.36 -30.40 -17.82
C ASP A 137 -15.87 -31.22 -19.03
N ARG A 138 -15.09 -30.60 -19.93
CA ARG A 138 -14.43 -31.30 -21.03
C ARG A 138 -13.32 -32.26 -20.59
N ALA A 139 -12.57 -31.94 -19.53
CA ALA A 139 -11.51 -32.81 -19.01
C ALA A 139 -12.08 -34.02 -18.25
N LEU A 140 -13.22 -33.83 -17.58
CA LEU A 140 -14.04 -34.89 -16.98
C LEU A 140 -14.63 -35.79 -18.08
N GLU A 141 -15.19 -35.20 -19.14
CA GLU A 141 -15.77 -35.96 -20.27
C GLU A 141 -14.72 -36.68 -21.12
N SER A 142 -13.54 -36.07 -21.34
CA SER A 142 -12.50 -36.66 -22.20
C SER A 142 -11.75 -37.82 -21.54
N GLY A 143 -11.92 -38.02 -20.23
CA GLY A 143 -11.19 -39.04 -19.47
C GLY A 143 -9.67 -38.88 -19.54
N GLN A 144 -9.16 -37.69 -19.91
CA GLN A 144 -7.73 -37.40 -19.94
C GLN A 144 -7.15 -37.17 -18.53
N MET A 145 -8.00 -36.94 -17.53
CA MET A 145 -7.63 -36.93 -16.11
C MET A 145 -7.72 -38.32 -15.48
N LYS A 146 -7.34 -39.38 -16.22
CA LYS A 146 -7.37 -40.77 -15.76
C LYS A 146 -6.27 -41.15 -14.77
N GLU A 147 -5.45 -40.21 -14.30
CA GLU A 147 -4.86 -40.33 -12.97
C GLU A 147 -5.95 -40.02 -11.94
N ALA A 148 -6.83 -41.01 -11.71
CA ALA A 148 -7.97 -40.93 -10.80
C ALA A 148 -7.60 -40.58 -9.33
N ALA A 149 -6.31 -40.52 -9.00
CA ALA A 149 -5.82 -40.16 -7.67
C ALA A 149 -5.87 -38.64 -7.38
N GLN A 150 -5.79 -37.76 -8.38
CA GLN A 150 -5.76 -36.31 -8.16
C GLN A 150 -7.11 -35.61 -8.34
N LEU A 151 -8.09 -36.28 -8.96
CA LEU A 151 -9.41 -35.72 -9.22
C LEU A 151 -10.14 -35.25 -7.94
N PRO A 152 -10.18 -36.05 -6.85
CA PRO A 152 -10.85 -35.62 -5.62
C PRO A 152 -10.17 -34.42 -4.95
N GLN A 153 -8.84 -34.30 -5.09
CA GLN A 153 -8.09 -33.17 -4.53
C GLN A 153 -8.38 -31.88 -5.30
N LEU A 154 -8.46 -31.96 -6.63
CA LEU A 154 -8.82 -30.83 -7.48
C LEU A 154 -10.26 -30.37 -7.23
N GLU A 155 -11.21 -31.31 -7.07
CA GLU A 155 -12.59 -30.99 -6.73
C GLU A 155 -12.70 -30.31 -5.36
N ALA A 156 -11.98 -30.81 -4.35
CA ALA A 156 -11.94 -30.19 -3.03
C ALA A 156 -11.33 -28.78 -3.05
N GLU A 157 -10.27 -28.57 -3.85
CA GLU A 157 -9.67 -27.24 -4.02
C GLU A 157 -10.61 -26.26 -4.72
N LEU A 158 -11.29 -26.69 -5.80
CA LEU A 158 -12.27 -25.85 -6.49
C LEU A 158 -13.45 -25.47 -5.60
N GLU A 159 -13.91 -26.40 -4.76
CA GLU A 159 -14.99 -26.13 -3.81
C GLU A 159 -14.54 -25.16 -2.70
N SER A 160 -13.29 -25.27 -2.23
CA SER A 160 -12.69 -24.29 -1.31
C SER A 160 -12.64 -22.90 -1.94
N ILE A 161 -12.19 -22.78 -3.19
CA ILE A 161 -12.11 -21.51 -3.90
C ILE A 161 -13.49 -20.87 -4.07
N ARG A 162 -14.54 -21.67 -4.33
CA ARG A 162 -15.93 -21.19 -4.41
C ARG A 162 -16.44 -20.69 -3.07
N GLY A 163 -16.21 -21.44 -1.99
CA GLY A 163 -16.56 -21.01 -0.64
C GLY A 163 -15.86 -19.69 -0.26
N GLU A 164 -14.58 -19.55 -0.61
CA GLU A 164 -13.83 -18.30 -0.44
C GLU A 164 -14.44 -17.14 -1.24
N ALA A 165 -14.86 -17.38 -2.49
CA ALA A 165 -15.49 -16.35 -3.34
C ALA A 165 -16.84 -15.85 -2.78
N ASP A 166 -17.68 -16.77 -2.28
CA ASP A 166 -18.98 -16.41 -1.68
C ASP A 166 -18.80 -15.58 -0.40
N VAL A 167 -17.82 -15.95 0.44
CA VAL A 167 -17.46 -15.18 1.64
C VAL A 167 -16.97 -13.78 1.28
N LEU A 168 -16.18 -13.68 0.20
CA LEU A 168 -15.67 -12.41 -0.32
C LEU A 168 -16.79 -11.48 -0.78
N GLU A 169 -17.77 -12.01 -1.50
CA GLU A 169 -18.93 -11.24 -1.96
C GLU A 169 -19.81 -10.77 -0.80
N ALA A 170 -20.03 -11.64 0.20
CA ALA A 170 -20.74 -11.26 1.43
C ALA A 170 -19.99 -10.15 2.21
N ARG A 171 -18.66 -10.23 2.28
CA ARG A 171 -17.80 -9.22 2.93
C ARG A 171 -17.87 -7.89 2.21
N ARG A 172 -17.81 -7.88 0.87
CA ARG A 172 -17.97 -6.67 0.04
C ARG A 172 -19.32 -6.00 0.28
N ASN A 173 -20.41 -6.76 0.20
CA ASN A 173 -21.76 -6.24 0.40
C ASN A 173 -21.95 -5.65 1.80
N SER A 174 -21.36 -6.29 2.82
CA SER A 174 -21.37 -5.81 4.20
C SER A 174 -20.58 -4.50 4.35
N ALA A 175 -19.41 -4.39 3.70
CA ALA A 175 -18.59 -3.18 3.72
C ALA A 175 -19.29 -1.99 3.04
N ILE A 176 -19.90 -2.20 1.87
CA ILE A 176 -20.70 -1.17 1.17
C ILE A 176 -21.91 -0.74 2.02
N GLN A 177 -22.58 -1.69 2.67
CA GLN A 177 -23.71 -1.38 3.56
C GLN A 177 -23.26 -0.60 4.82
N ALA A 178 -22.10 -0.92 5.38
CA ALA A 178 -21.53 -0.19 6.51
C ALA A 178 -21.19 1.25 6.13
N GLU A 179 -20.60 1.44 4.95
CA GLU A 179 -20.21 2.77 4.47
C GLU A 179 -21.42 3.64 4.12
N SER A 180 -22.45 3.07 3.49
CA SER A 180 -23.71 3.79 3.21
C SER A 180 -24.50 4.19 4.46
N ARG A 181 -24.29 3.52 5.59
CA ARG A 181 -24.91 3.86 6.88
C ARG A 181 -24.16 4.95 7.65
N ARG A 182 -22.96 5.36 7.23
CA ARG A 182 -22.22 6.45 7.88
C ARG A 182 -22.88 7.79 7.59
N SER A 183 -23.74 8.23 8.50
CA SER A 183 -24.32 9.58 8.47
C SER A 183 -23.23 10.64 8.66
N GLY A 184 -23.19 11.64 7.78
CA GLY A 184 -22.28 12.79 7.90
C GLY A 184 -21.02 12.73 7.02
N VAL A 185 -20.82 11.66 6.25
CA VAL A 185 -19.80 11.59 5.20
C VAL A 185 -20.36 12.19 3.90
N SER A 186 -19.56 12.99 3.17
CA SER A 186 -20.00 13.51 1.88
C SER A 186 -20.24 12.37 0.88
N THR A 187 -21.16 12.55 -0.06
CA THR A 187 -21.41 11.56 -1.12
C THR A 187 -20.16 11.24 -1.93
N SER A 188 -19.28 12.22 -2.14
CA SER A 188 -17.98 12.03 -2.81
C SER A 188 -17.02 11.16 -2.01
N ALA A 189 -16.90 11.36 -0.70
CA ALA A 189 -16.05 10.55 0.16
C ALA A 189 -16.59 9.12 0.30
N MET A 190 -17.92 8.98 0.39
CA MET A 190 -18.59 7.67 0.37
C MET A 190 -18.29 6.93 -0.93
N GLN A 191 -18.41 7.59 -2.09
CA GLN A 191 -18.10 6.99 -3.38
C GLN A 191 -16.62 6.58 -3.49
N GLY A 192 -15.70 7.41 -2.99
CA GLY A 192 -14.28 7.07 -2.94
C GLY A 192 -14.00 5.81 -2.10
N ASN A 193 -14.66 5.69 -0.94
CA ASN A 193 -14.54 4.50 -0.10
C ASN A 193 -15.16 3.27 -0.76
N ILE A 194 -16.31 3.40 -1.44
CA ILE A 194 -16.93 2.30 -2.20
C ILE A 194 -15.99 1.83 -3.32
N ASN A 195 -15.40 2.74 -4.09
CA ASN A 195 -14.46 2.38 -5.16
C ASN A 195 -13.22 1.66 -4.60
N ALA A 196 -12.71 2.07 -3.44
CA ALA A 196 -11.61 1.37 -2.78
C ALA A 196 -11.99 -0.05 -2.34
N ILE A 197 -13.19 -0.22 -1.78
CA ILE A 197 -13.74 -1.54 -1.42
C ILE A 197 -13.88 -2.43 -2.66
N ASP A 198 -14.40 -1.89 -3.76
CA ASP A 198 -14.58 -2.62 -5.02
C ASP A 198 -13.24 -3.02 -5.65
N ARG A 199 -12.24 -2.13 -5.60
CA ARG A 199 -10.88 -2.45 -6.04
C ARG A 199 -10.27 -3.58 -5.23
N ASP A 200 -10.32 -3.51 -3.91
CA ASP A 200 -9.76 -4.55 -3.03
C ASP A 200 -10.48 -5.89 -3.24
N PHE A 201 -11.81 -5.87 -3.38
CA PHE A 201 -12.61 -7.03 -3.75
C PHE A 201 -12.18 -7.64 -5.09
N ASN A 202 -11.99 -6.80 -6.12
CA ASN A 202 -11.58 -7.26 -7.45
C ASN A 202 -10.15 -7.85 -7.42
N LEU A 203 -9.23 -7.30 -6.63
CA LEU A 203 -7.89 -7.86 -6.45
C LEU A 203 -7.93 -9.23 -5.75
N GLU A 204 -8.73 -9.39 -4.70
CA GLU A 204 -8.89 -10.68 -4.03
C GLU A 204 -9.56 -11.72 -4.95
N LYS A 205 -10.60 -11.32 -5.70
CA LYS A 205 -11.25 -12.17 -6.70
C LYS A 205 -10.28 -12.58 -7.82
N ALA A 206 -9.36 -11.71 -8.22
CA ALA A 206 -8.30 -12.04 -9.17
C ALA A 206 -7.44 -13.19 -8.65
N ASN A 207 -7.03 -13.14 -7.38
CA ASN A 207 -6.18 -14.16 -6.77
C ASN A 207 -6.86 -15.53 -6.79
N LEU A 208 -8.15 -15.58 -6.46
CA LEU A 208 -8.94 -16.81 -6.48
C LEU A 208 -9.04 -17.39 -7.89
N ALA A 209 -9.33 -16.55 -8.89
CA ALA A 209 -9.42 -16.99 -10.28
C ALA A 209 -8.05 -17.38 -10.87
N ILE A 210 -6.95 -16.72 -10.48
CA ILE A 210 -5.59 -17.12 -10.84
C ILE A 210 -5.30 -18.51 -10.28
N ARG A 211 -5.65 -18.78 -9.01
CA ARG A 211 -5.48 -20.08 -8.36
C ARG A 211 -6.32 -21.17 -9.02
N GLU A 212 -7.59 -20.89 -9.35
CA GLU A 212 -8.45 -21.82 -10.09
C GLU A 212 -7.86 -22.17 -11.47
N LEU A 213 -7.39 -21.16 -12.22
CA LEU A 213 -6.77 -21.41 -13.52
C LEU A 213 -5.45 -22.20 -13.39
N ALA A 214 -4.67 -21.92 -12.35
CA ALA A 214 -3.44 -22.63 -12.04
C ALA A 214 -3.71 -24.10 -11.69
N SER A 215 -4.73 -24.38 -10.87
CA SER A 215 -5.09 -25.75 -10.46
C SER A 215 -5.53 -26.62 -11.64
N VAL A 216 -6.19 -26.03 -12.65
CA VAL A 216 -6.59 -26.70 -13.89
C VAL A 216 -5.46 -26.72 -14.95
N GLY A 217 -4.25 -26.23 -14.62
CA GLY A 217 -3.09 -26.22 -15.51
C GLY A 217 -3.16 -25.18 -16.64
N LYS A 218 -4.07 -24.20 -16.57
CA LYS A 218 -4.21 -23.11 -17.56
C LYS A 218 -3.29 -21.93 -17.26
N ILE A 219 -1.98 -22.19 -17.20
CA ILE A 219 -0.96 -21.21 -16.80
C ILE A 219 -1.01 -19.94 -17.64
N ASN A 220 -1.13 -20.04 -18.97
CA ASN A 220 -1.21 -18.85 -19.84
C ASN A 220 -2.42 -17.95 -19.55
N ALA A 221 -3.55 -18.52 -19.11
CA ALA A 221 -4.73 -17.75 -18.74
C ALA A 221 -4.52 -17.09 -17.37
N ALA A 222 -3.91 -17.82 -16.42
CA ALA A 222 -3.52 -17.28 -15.13
C ALA A 222 -2.54 -16.10 -15.27
N THR A 223 -1.54 -16.19 -16.15
CA THR A 223 -0.60 -15.09 -16.43
C THR A 223 -1.31 -13.84 -16.97
N LYS A 224 -2.24 -13.98 -17.91
CA LYS A 224 -3.04 -12.83 -18.39
C LYS A 224 -3.89 -12.19 -17.29
N LEU A 225 -4.37 -13.01 -16.35
CA LEU A 225 -5.16 -12.51 -15.23
C LEU A 225 -4.28 -11.81 -14.18
N ILE A 226 -3.01 -12.23 -14.03
CA ILE A 226 -2.00 -11.48 -13.26
C ILE A 226 -1.78 -10.09 -13.88
N GLU A 227 -1.61 -9.97 -15.20
CA GLU A 227 -1.47 -8.67 -15.87
C GLU A 227 -2.68 -7.76 -15.59
N ALA A 228 -3.90 -8.29 -15.72
CA ALA A 228 -5.11 -7.54 -15.44
C ALA A 228 -5.25 -7.15 -13.96
N LYS A 229 -4.84 -8.03 -13.03
CA LYS A 229 -4.77 -7.73 -11.58
C LYS A 229 -3.83 -6.54 -11.31
N LEU A 230 -2.68 -6.50 -11.97
CA LEU A 230 -1.72 -5.40 -11.83
C LEU A 230 -2.26 -4.10 -12.42
N ASP A 231 -2.98 -4.16 -13.55
CA ASP A 231 -3.67 -2.99 -14.10
C ASP A 231 -4.71 -2.42 -13.12
N ILE A 232 -5.41 -3.25 -12.35
CA ILE A 232 -6.32 -2.77 -11.30
C ILE A 232 -5.54 -2.13 -10.15
N LYS A 233 -4.45 -2.76 -9.71
CA LYS A 233 -3.65 -2.29 -8.58
C LYS A 233 -2.99 -0.94 -8.87
N TYR A 234 -2.49 -0.76 -10.09
CA TYR A 234 -1.66 0.40 -10.45
C TYR A 234 -2.34 1.40 -11.40
N GLY A 235 -3.42 1.00 -12.09
CA GLY A 235 -4.08 1.80 -13.13
C GLY A 235 -4.61 3.15 -12.63
N ASP A 236 -5.16 3.20 -11.42
CA ASP A 236 -5.63 4.45 -10.80
C ASP A 236 -4.47 5.43 -10.58
N LEU A 237 -3.34 4.94 -10.04
CA LEU A 237 -2.15 5.75 -9.76
C LEU A 237 -1.50 6.25 -11.05
N GLU A 238 -1.42 5.39 -12.07
CA GLU A 238 -0.95 5.76 -13.40
C GLU A 238 -1.87 6.82 -14.03
N ALA A 239 -3.18 6.65 -13.94
CA ALA A 239 -4.17 7.60 -14.48
C ALA A 239 -4.09 8.95 -13.77
N GLU A 240 -3.99 8.96 -12.44
CA GLU A 240 -3.79 10.18 -11.63
C GLU A 240 -2.51 10.92 -12.00
N THR A 241 -1.39 10.21 -12.06
CA THR A 241 -0.10 10.82 -12.39
C THR A 241 -0.10 11.38 -13.83
N ASN A 242 -0.71 10.65 -14.78
CA ASN A 242 -0.87 11.12 -16.15
C ASN A 242 -1.77 12.34 -16.24
N LEU A 243 -2.83 12.40 -15.43
CA LEU A 243 -3.71 13.55 -15.37
C LEU A 243 -2.99 14.80 -14.87
N LEU A 244 -2.28 14.69 -13.75
CA LEU A 244 -1.52 15.79 -13.17
C LEU A 244 -0.48 16.30 -14.17
N THR A 245 0.22 15.40 -14.86
CA THR A 245 1.15 15.77 -15.94
C THR A 245 0.45 16.52 -17.07
N ALA A 246 -0.74 16.06 -17.51
CA ALA A 246 -1.51 16.72 -18.56
C ALA A 246 -1.99 18.13 -18.12
N GLN A 247 -2.49 18.27 -16.89
CA GLN A 247 -2.92 19.55 -16.32
C GLN A 247 -1.77 20.55 -16.22
N ILE A 248 -0.61 20.10 -15.71
CA ILE A 248 0.58 20.95 -15.61
C ILE A 248 1.04 21.39 -17.01
N ASN A 249 1.11 20.47 -17.97
CA ASN A 249 1.50 20.80 -19.35
C ASN A 249 0.52 21.77 -20.03
N ALA A 250 -0.78 21.67 -19.74
CA ALA A 250 -1.79 22.56 -20.28
C ALA A 250 -1.70 23.98 -19.71
N ILE A 251 -1.39 24.12 -18.41
CA ILE A 251 -1.31 25.42 -17.73
C ILE A 251 0.06 26.08 -17.92
N LYS A 252 1.13 25.29 -18.08
CA LYS A 252 2.52 25.76 -18.18
C LYS A 252 2.77 26.93 -19.15
N PRO A 253 2.16 27.02 -20.35
CA PRO A 253 2.34 28.16 -21.25
C PRO A 253 1.81 29.50 -20.72
N PHE A 254 0.91 29.46 -19.74
CA PHE A 254 0.27 30.62 -19.14
C PHE A 254 0.92 31.06 -17.82
N LEU A 255 1.88 30.28 -17.31
CA LEU A 255 2.60 30.57 -16.08
C LEU A 255 3.69 31.61 -16.30
N ASP A 256 3.96 32.42 -15.28
CA ASP A 256 5.13 33.29 -15.29
C ASP A 256 6.43 32.47 -15.17
N ARG A 257 7.59 33.14 -15.23
CA ARG A 257 8.88 32.45 -15.23
C ARG A 257 9.16 31.66 -13.95
N GLU A 258 8.65 32.11 -12.81
CA GLU A 258 8.89 31.45 -11.52
C GLU A 258 7.94 30.25 -11.36
N ASP A 259 6.66 30.43 -11.67
CA ASP A 259 5.65 29.39 -11.66
C ASP A 259 5.93 28.30 -12.72
N ALA A 260 6.47 28.67 -13.89
CA ALA A 260 6.90 27.71 -14.91
C ALA A 260 8.04 26.81 -14.42
N LYS A 261 8.98 27.33 -13.62
CA LYS A 261 10.02 26.50 -12.99
C LYS A 261 9.43 25.56 -11.94
N ALA A 262 8.45 26.01 -11.15
CA ALA A 262 7.76 25.16 -10.20
C ALA A 262 6.97 24.05 -10.92
N ALA A 263 6.34 24.36 -12.06
CA ALA A 263 5.70 23.38 -12.93
C ALA A 263 6.70 22.35 -13.48
N ASP A 264 7.89 22.78 -13.91
CA ASP A 264 8.96 21.86 -14.35
C ASP A 264 9.41 20.90 -13.25
N LEU A 265 9.59 21.40 -12.02
CA LEU A 265 9.91 20.56 -10.87
C LEU A 265 8.80 19.55 -10.59
N ARG A 266 7.53 19.95 -10.68
CA ARG A 266 6.40 19.03 -10.51
C ARG A 266 6.33 17.97 -11.61
N LEU A 267 6.65 18.32 -12.86
CA LEU A 267 6.76 17.33 -13.94
C LEU A 267 7.85 16.31 -13.65
N GLN A 268 9.02 16.74 -13.18
CA GLN A 268 10.10 15.84 -12.75
C GLN A 268 9.65 14.91 -11.60
N MET A 269 8.91 15.43 -10.62
CA MET A 269 8.35 14.60 -9.55
C MET A 269 7.36 13.56 -10.09
N ASN A 270 6.48 13.94 -11.02
CA ASN A 270 5.55 13.00 -11.66
C ASN A 270 6.29 11.91 -12.45
N ASP A 271 7.42 12.23 -13.10
CA ASP A 271 8.24 11.25 -13.81
C ASP A 271 8.92 10.26 -12.85
N ILE A 272 9.38 10.73 -11.68
CA ILE A 272 9.90 9.86 -10.60
C ILE A 272 8.78 8.93 -10.10
N VAL A 273 7.58 9.45 -9.86
CA VAL A 273 6.43 8.65 -9.43
C VAL A 273 6.05 7.60 -10.47
N LYS A 274 6.02 7.96 -11.76
CA LYS A 274 5.78 7.00 -12.85
C LYS A 274 6.82 5.88 -12.88
N THR A 275 8.09 6.23 -12.70
CA THR A 275 9.17 5.24 -12.65
C THR A 275 9.00 4.31 -11.46
N SER A 276 8.69 4.86 -10.28
CA SER A 276 8.41 4.07 -9.07
C SER A 276 7.19 3.14 -9.23
N ILE A 277 6.14 3.57 -9.91
CA ILE A 277 4.97 2.73 -10.21
C ILE A 277 5.36 1.60 -11.15
N ALA A 278 6.13 1.89 -12.21
CA ALA A 278 6.60 0.88 -13.16
C ALA A 278 7.51 -0.17 -12.50
N ASP A 279 8.42 0.26 -11.62
CA ASP A 279 9.30 -0.63 -10.87
C ASP A 279 8.50 -1.54 -9.92
N ALA A 280 7.57 -0.97 -9.14
CA ALA A 280 6.71 -1.73 -8.24
C ALA A 280 5.82 -2.73 -8.99
N ARG A 281 5.29 -2.32 -10.15
CA ARG A 281 4.50 -3.19 -11.04
C ARG A 281 5.33 -4.35 -11.57
N ALA A 282 6.57 -4.10 -11.99
CA ALA A 282 7.47 -5.14 -12.47
C ALA A 282 7.88 -6.12 -11.35
N GLU A 283 8.12 -5.62 -10.14
CA GLU A 283 8.42 -6.44 -8.96
C GLU A 283 7.26 -7.37 -8.60
N ASP A 284 6.04 -6.83 -8.51
CA ASP A 284 4.84 -7.60 -8.24
C ASP A 284 4.54 -8.62 -9.34
N GLN A 285 4.70 -8.24 -10.61
CA GLN A 285 4.53 -9.16 -11.74
C GLN A 285 5.45 -10.36 -11.60
N ALA A 286 6.73 -10.10 -11.35
CA ALA A 286 7.71 -11.16 -11.22
C ALA A 286 7.45 -12.02 -9.96
N LEU A 287 6.92 -11.45 -8.88
CA LEU A 287 6.47 -12.22 -7.71
C LEU A 287 5.29 -13.13 -8.04
N GLU A 288 4.27 -12.63 -8.72
CA GLU A 288 3.07 -13.41 -9.06
C GLU A 288 3.36 -14.51 -10.08
N GLU A 289 4.22 -14.25 -11.07
CA GLU A 289 4.73 -15.27 -11.97
C GLU A 289 5.54 -16.34 -11.23
N PHE A 290 6.35 -15.93 -10.24
CA PHE A 290 7.12 -16.85 -9.42
C PHE A 290 6.23 -17.75 -8.53
N LYS A 291 5.14 -17.20 -7.98
CA LYS A 291 4.11 -17.98 -7.28
C LYS A 291 3.49 -19.02 -8.20
N LEU A 292 3.10 -18.62 -9.40
CA LEU A 292 2.45 -19.49 -10.38
C LEU A 292 3.36 -20.64 -10.81
N GLN A 293 4.65 -20.36 -11.05
CA GLN A 293 5.65 -21.39 -11.36
C GLN A 293 5.87 -22.35 -10.19
N SER A 294 6.02 -21.81 -8.97
CA SER A 294 6.20 -22.61 -7.76
C SER A 294 4.99 -23.48 -7.46
N TYR A 295 3.79 -22.95 -7.68
CA TYR A 295 2.52 -23.67 -7.57
C TYR A 295 2.48 -24.85 -8.54
N GLN A 296 2.78 -24.62 -9.83
CA GLN A 296 2.79 -25.66 -10.84
C GLN A 296 3.79 -26.78 -10.50
N PHE A 297 4.98 -26.39 -10.02
CA PHE A 297 5.99 -27.36 -9.60
C PHE A 297 5.50 -28.19 -8.41
N ALA A 298 4.99 -27.54 -7.37
CA ALA A 298 4.48 -28.21 -6.18
C ALA A 298 3.33 -29.17 -6.52
N GLN A 299 2.41 -28.75 -7.40
CA GLN A 299 1.29 -29.57 -7.86
C GLN A 299 1.76 -30.84 -8.58
N GLN A 300 2.74 -30.72 -9.50
CA GLN A 300 3.31 -31.86 -10.22
C GLN A 300 4.00 -32.87 -9.29
N ASN A 301 4.42 -32.44 -8.10
CA ASN A 301 5.08 -33.28 -7.10
C ASN A 301 4.14 -33.74 -5.98
N GLY A 302 2.83 -33.59 -6.16
CA GLY A 302 1.83 -34.08 -5.22
C GLY A 302 1.77 -33.28 -3.91
N ALA A 303 2.10 -31.99 -3.94
CA ALA A 303 1.90 -31.12 -2.79
C ALA A 303 0.44 -31.09 -2.33
N THR A 304 0.22 -30.92 -1.02
CA THR A 304 -1.12 -30.84 -0.46
C THR A 304 -1.82 -29.53 -0.84
N PRO A 305 -3.16 -29.49 -0.94
CA PRO A 305 -3.91 -28.26 -1.26
C PRO A 305 -3.61 -27.09 -0.30
N ALA A 306 -3.32 -27.39 0.98
CA ALA A 306 -2.94 -26.37 1.95
C ALA A 306 -1.61 -25.69 1.59
N LEU A 307 -0.61 -26.45 1.12
CA LEU A 307 0.68 -25.90 0.69
C LEU A 307 0.54 -25.08 -0.58
N LEU A 308 -0.26 -25.57 -1.54
CA LEU A 308 -0.58 -24.85 -2.78
C LEU A 308 -1.25 -23.50 -2.48
N SER A 309 -2.17 -23.47 -1.52
CA SER A 309 -2.78 -22.23 -1.01
C SER A 309 -1.73 -21.30 -0.39
N GLN A 310 -0.82 -21.83 0.43
CA GLN A 310 0.23 -21.04 1.09
C GLN A 310 1.18 -20.40 0.07
N ILE A 311 1.56 -21.12 -0.99
CA ILE A 311 2.39 -20.61 -2.09
C ILE A 311 1.71 -19.38 -2.74
N MET A 312 0.42 -19.48 -3.07
CA MET A 312 -0.31 -18.37 -3.72
C MET A 312 -0.52 -17.18 -2.78
N SER A 313 -0.72 -17.43 -1.48
CA SER A 313 -0.90 -16.39 -0.45
C SER A 313 0.38 -15.68 -0.02
N SER A 314 1.55 -16.19 -0.41
CA SER A 314 2.85 -15.65 0.00
C SER A 314 3.03 -14.19 -0.41
N THR A 315 3.64 -13.36 0.44
CA THR A 315 3.79 -11.92 0.20
C THR A 315 5.14 -11.54 -0.40
N SER A 316 6.11 -12.46 -0.40
CA SER A 316 7.45 -12.23 -0.91
C SER A 316 7.99 -13.48 -1.60
N ARG A 317 9.04 -13.32 -2.43
CA ARG A 317 9.75 -14.46 -3.03
C ARG A 317 10.35 -15.37 -1.95
N GLY A 318 10.79 -14.79 -0.83
CA GLY A 318 11.31 -15.54 0.31
C GLY A 318 10.26 -16.46 0.95
N ASP A 319 9.01 -16.00 1.05
CA ASP A 319 7.89 -16.77 1.57
C ASP A 319 7.49 -17.88 0.60
N VAL A 320 7.40 -17.57 -0.70
CA VAL A 320 7.14 -18.58 -1.75
C VAL A 320 8.19 -19.68 -1.69
N LEU A 321 9.46 -19.30 -1.43
CA LEU A 321 10.56 -20.23 -1.28
C LEU A 321 10.54 -21.03 0.02
N SER A 322 10.15 -20.43 1.14
CA SER A 322 10.10 -21.14 2.41
C SER A 322 9.00 -22.20 2.39
N VAL A 323 7.87 -21.90 1.74
CA VAL A 323 6.72 -22.80 1.60
C VAL A 323 6.95 -23.83 0.49
N GLY A 324 7.29 -23.39 -0.73
CA GLY A 324 7.38 -24.26 -1.91
C GLY A 324 8.76 -24.88 -2.16
N GLY A 325 9.81 -24.40 -1.49
CA GLY A 325 11.20 -24.74 -1.81
C GLY A 325 11.58 -26.20 -1.59
N SER A 326 10.86 -26.94 -0.74
CA SER A 326 11.05 -28.38 -0.59
C SER A 326 10.63 -29.16 -1.83
N PHE A 327 9.72 -28.59 -2.63
CA PHE A 327 9.23 -29.22 -3.84
C PHE A 327 10.09 -28.87 -5.03
N VAL A 328 10.68 -27.67 -5.14
CA VAL A 328 11.54 -27.28 -6.29
C VAL A 328 12.77 -28.21 -6.41
N GLN A 329 12.69 -29.24 -7.26
CA GLN A 329 13.75 -30.23 -7.43
C GLN A 329 14.83 -29.83 -8.44
N ASP A 330 14.55 -28.90 -9.36
CA ASP A 330 15.54 -28.52 -10.37
C ASP A 330 16.75 -27.86 -9.68
N PRO A 331 17.94 -28.51 -9.72
CA PRO A 331 19.12 -28.01 -9.03
C PRO A 331 19.54 -26.64 -9.54
N MET A 332 19.23 -26.27 -10.79
CA MET A 332 19.52 -24.95 -11.34
C MET A 332 18.63 -23.88 -10.75
N THR A 333 17.33 -24.14 -10.59
CA THR A 333 16.44 -23.21 -9.88
C THR A 333 16.86 -23.13 -8.42
N LYS A 334 17.15 -24.27 -7.77
CA LYS A 334 17.63 -24.27 -6.39
C LYS A 334 18.93 -23.46 -6.22
N LEU A 335 19.85 -23.54 -7.18
CA LEU A 335 21.07 -22.73 -7.22
C LEU A 335 20.81 -21.25 -7.50
N SER A 336 19.91 -20.91 -8.42
CA SER A 336 19.53 -19.51 -8.67
C SER A 336 18.83 -18.92 -7.45
N LEU A 337 18.04 -19.71 -6.74
CA LEU A 337 17.32 -19.33 -5.53
C LEU A 337 18.25 -19.23 -4.32
N GLU A 338 19.26 -20.09 -4.20
CA GLU A 338 20.33 -19.93 -3.21
C GLU A 338 21.20 -18.71 -3.52
N ARG A 339 21.47 -18.43 -4.79
CA ARG A 339 22.15 -17.19 -5.20
C ARG A 339 21.30 -15.98 -4.87
N GLU A 340 20.01 -15.99 -5.17
CA GLU A 340 19.11 -14.88 -4.87
C GLU A 340 18.90 -14.72 -3.37
N ARG A 341 18.83 -15.79 -2.57
CA ARG A 341 18.86 -15.71 -1.09
C ARG A 341 20.16 -15.08 -0.60
N LYS A 342 21.30 -15.50 -1.16
CA LYS A 342 22.60 -14.90 -0.85
C LYS A 342 22.69 -13.47 -1.34
N GLU A 343 22.06 -13.12 -2.45
CA GLU A 343 22.06 -11.80 -3.05
C GLU A 343 21.09 -10.86 -2.32
N ILE A 344 19.95 -11.32 -1.82
CA ILE A 344 19.08 -10.55 -0.92
C ILE A 344 19.79 -10.35 0.43
N ALA A 345 20.41 -11.40 0.97
CA ALA A 345 21.24 -11.29 2.17
C ALA A 345 22.45 -10.36 1.94
N GLN A 346 23.05 -10.39 0.75
CA GLN A 346 24.17 -9.53 0.37
C GLN A 346 23.74 -8.12 -0.05
N ILE A 347 22.57 -7.88 -0.63
CA ILE A 347 22.04 -6.54 -0.98
C ILE A 347 21.63 -5.82 0.31
N GLY A 348 21.13 -6.56 1.30
CA GLY A 348 21.03 -6.09 2.68
C GLY A 348 22.38 -5.65 3.27
N VAL A 349 23.50 -6.16 2.73
CA VAL A 349 24.88 -5.82 3.14
C VAL A 349 25.58 -4.86 2.15
N ALA A 350 25.18 -4.81 0.88
CA ALA A 350 25.91 -4.21 -0.24
C ALA A 350 25.29 -2.90 -0.74
N LYS A 351 24.03 -2.58 -0.41
CA LYS A 351 23.52 -1.20 -0.54
C LYS A 351 24.27 -0.20 0.37
N GLY A 352 25.13 -0.69 1.28
CA GLY A 352 26.05 0.12 2.09
C GLY A 352 27.51 0.16 1.62
N SER A 353 27.90 -0.43 0.49
CA SER A 353 29.32 -0.61 0.17
C SER A 353 29.64 -0.45 -1.31
N SER A 354 29.88 0.79 -1.73
CA SER A 354 30.74 1.09 -2.88
C SER A 354 31.59 2.32 -2.59
N ALA A 355 32.61 2.16 -1.75
CA ALA A 355 33.81 2.99 -1.77
C ALA A 355 34.96 2.33 -1.01
N SER A 356 36.00 1.98 -1.78
CA SER A 356 37.41 1.92 -1.40
C SER A 356 37.85 0.92 -0.32
N GLY A 357 38.70 -0.01 -0.76
CA GLY A 357 39.23 -1.10 0.03
C GLY A 357 40.37 -0.73 0.96
N SER A 358 40.80 -1.78 1.67
CA SER A 358 41.90 -1.83 2.63
C SER A 358 41.50 -1.55 4.09
N SER A 359 40.80 -2.51 4.72
CA SER A 359 40.94 -2.88 6.16
C SER A 359 39.87 -3.83 6.73
N ILE A 360 38.91 -4.34 5.94
CA ILE A 360 37.75 -5.14 6.46
C ILE A 360 38.08 -6.60 6.85
N GLU A 361 39.28 -7.13 6.60
CA GLU A 361 39.65 -8.50 7.02
C GLU A 361 39.62 -8.71 8.54
N SER A 362 39.70 -7.65 9.36
CA SER A 362 39.58 -7.78 10.82
C SER A 362 38.14 -7.83 11.33
N VAL A 363 37.16 -7.32 10.56
CA VAL A 363 35.73 -7.34 10.93
C VAL A 363 35.08 -8.66 10.49
N ALA A 364 35.51 -9.22 9.34
CA ALA A 364 35.04 -10.51 8.86
C ALA A 364 35.38 -11.68 9.80
N ASN A 365 36.52 -11.62 10.50
CA ASN A 365 36.89 -12.65 11.48
C ASN A 365 36.19 -12.51 12.84
N ALA A 366 35.63 -11.35 13.16
CA ALA A 366 34.82 -11.18 14.38
C ALA A 366 33.39 -11.73 14.20
N ALA A 367 32.85 -11.70 12.97
CA ALA A 367 31.54 -12.26 12.64
C ALA A 367 31.54 -13.79 12.40
N LEU A 368 32.71 -14.41 12.22
CA LEU A 368 32.86 -15.83 11.86
C LEU A 368 32.95 -16.79 13.06
N LEU A 369 32.91 -16.27 14.31
CA LEU A 369 32.91 -17.06 15.54
C LEU A 369 31.56 -16.94 16.28
N GLY A 370 30.48 -17.39 15.64
CA GLY A 370 29.32 -17.98 16.30
C GLY A 370 28.78 -17.32 17.57
N THR A 371 28.58 -16.01 17.58
CA THR A 371 27.77 -15.36 18.60
C THR A 371 26.43 -14.92 17.99
N THR A 372 25.36 -15.09 18.76
CA THR A 372 24.00 -14.58 18.48
C THR A 372 23.94 -13.04 18.50
N ASP A 373 25.02 -12.37 18.15
CA ASP A 373 25.22 -10.95 18.38
C ASP A 373 24.60 -10.16 17.23
N ASP A 374 23.66 -9.28 17.60
CA ASP A 374 23.05 -8.29 16.72
C ASP A 374 24.15 -7.59 15.89
N PRO A 375 24.11 -7.66 14.54
CA PRO A 375 25.17 -7.13 13.69
C PRO A 375 25.39 -5.62 13.88
N ILE A 376 24.34 -4.89 14.29
CA ILE A 376 24.41 -3.47 14.60
C ILE A 376 25.28 -3.25 15.85
N LEU A 377 25.16 -4.10 16.87
CA LEU A 377 25.94 -3.99 18.11
C LEU A 377 27.44 -4.21 17.85
N ALA A 378 27.77 -5.21 17.03
CA ALA A 378 29.16 -5.47 16.61
C ALA A 378 29.76 -4.26 15.87
N MET A 379 28.99 -3.66 14.96
CA MET A 379 29.39 -2.45 14.23
C MET A 379 29.56 -1.24 15.16
N ILE A 380 28.64 -1.01 16.10
CA ILE A 380 28.74 0.08 17.08
C ILE A 380 30.01 -0.08 17.92
N GLN A 381 30.31 -1.29 18.38
CA GLN A 381 31.52 -1.56 19.17
C GLN A 381 32.80 -1.40 18.32
N ALA A 382 32.78 -1.86 17.07
CA ALA A 382 33.90 -1.73 16.14
C ALA A 382 34.23 -0.27 15.79
N SER A 383 33.27 0.64 15.90
CA SER A 383 33.48 2.08 15.66
C SER A 383 34.38 2.77 16.70
N LYS A 384 34.70 2.09 17.82
CA LYS A 384 35.50 2.64 18.91
C LYS A 384 36.85 3.16 18.41
N GLY A 385 37.16 4.41 18.74
CA GLY A 385 38.38 5.09 18.29
C GLY A 385 38.24 5.83 16.95
N GLY A 386 37.05 5.84 16.35
CA GLY A 386 36.70 6.72 15.24
C GLY A 386 36.69 8.22 15.60
N ARG A 387 36.30 9.06 14.65
CA ARG A 387 36.17 10.51 14.88
C ARG A 387 35.02 10.80 15.84
N VAL A 388 35.25 11.67 16.81
CA VAL A 388 34.18 12.10 17.74
C VAL A 388 33.01 12.73 16.96
N LEU A 389 31.80 12.45 17.41
CA LEU A 389 30.57 13.03 16.85
C LEU A 389 30.54 14.53 17.13
N THR A 390 30.13 15.30 16.12
CA THR A 390 29.85 16.73 16.28
C THR A 390 28.51 16.92 16.99
N GLN A 391 28.30 18.09 17.59
CA GLN A 391 27.06 18.39 18.33
C GLN A 391 25.79 18.18 17.48
N SER A 392 25.83 18.53 16.20
CA SER A 392 24.72 18.31 15.25
C SER A 392 24.49 16.82 14.94
N GLU A 393 25.54 16.00 14.97
CA GLU A 393 25.41 14.54 14.79
C GLU A 393 24.87 13.86 16.06
N VAL A 394 25.13 14.42 17.25
CA VAL A 394 24.63 13.88 18.55
C VAL A 394 23.15 14.22 18.80
N GLU A 395 22.66 15.32 18.24
CA GLU A 395 21.28 15.79 18.44
C GLU A 395 20.20 14.74 18.13
N PRO A 396 20.19 14.06 16.97
CA PRO A 396 19.15 13.09 16.66
C PRO A 396 19.23 11.84 17.57
N LEU A 397 20.45 11.42 17.97
CA LEU A 397 20.66 10.34 18.94
C LEU A 397 20.11 10.70 20.33
N THR A 398 20.31 11.95 20.74
CA THR A 398 19.79 12.49 22.00
C THR A 398 18.25 12.57 21.98
N ASN A 399 17.67 12.94 20.84
CA ASN A 399 16.22 12.98 20.65
C ASN A 399 15.61 11.58 20.74
N ALA A 400 16.19 10.58 20.09
CA ALA A 400 15.75 9.19 20.21
C ALA A 400 15.79 8.70 21.66
N ARG A 401 16.87 8.98 22.40
CA ARG A 401 16.96 8.66 23.83
C ARG A 401 15.86 9.34 24.65
N ARG A 402 15.59 10.62 24.39
CA ARG A 402 14.53 11.37 25.10
C ARG A 402 13.15 10.80 24.81
N VAL A 403 12.88 10.45 23.56
CA VAL A 403 11.63 9.79 23.14
C VAL A 403 11.48 8.46 23.88
N THR A 404 12.49 7.60 23.88
CA THR A 404 12.47 6.32 24.61
C THR A 404 12.22 6.52 26.11
N ALA A 405 12.84 7.51 26.74
CA ALA A 405 12.63 7.81 28.16
C ALA A 405 11.22 8.36 28.46
N GLN A 406 10.67 9.18 27.56
CA GLN A 406 9.30 9.68 27.69
C GLN A 406 8.26 8.58 27.47
N LEU A 407 8.50 7.70 26.51
CA LEU A 407 7.68 6.50 26.31
C LEU A 407 7.69 5.61 27.56
N ASP A 408 8.85 5.43 28.20
CA ASP A 408 8.97 4.69 29.46
C ASP A 408 8.16 5.32 30.61
N SER A 409 8.20 6.65 30.71
CA SER A 409 7.39 7.39 31.68
C SER A 409 5.89 7.21 31.44
N ILE A 410 5.47 7.13 30.17
CA ILE A 410 4.07 6.88 29.80
C ILE A 410 3.65 5.48 30.26
N ILE A 411 4.49 4.46 30.06
CA ILE A 411 4.20 3.07 30.45
C ILE A 411 4.14 2.92 31.97
N SER A 412 5.09 3.52 32.68
CA SER A 412 5.21 3.41 34.13
C SER A 412 4.19 4.26 34.89
N SER A 413 3.63 5.30 34.28
CA SER A 413 2.43 5.96 34.82
C SER A 413 1.26 4.98 34.71
N ASP A 414 0.51 4.72 35.79
CA ASP A 414 -0.57 3.71 35.91
C ASP A 414 -1.73 3.86 34.88
N ILE A 415 -1.44 3.74 33.59
CA ILE A 415 -2.38 3.76 32.49
C ILE A 415 -3.11 2.41 32.44
N ALA A 416 -2.42 1.33 32.82
CA ALA A 416 -2.94 -0.04 32.81
C ALA A 416 -4.25 -0.20 33.61
N ASP A 417 -4.37 0.45 34.77
CA ASP A 417 -5.47 0.15 35.70
C ASP A 417 -6.86 0.65 35.26
N ASN A 418 -6.95 1.54 34.25
CA ASN A 418 -8.21 2.17 33.88
C ASN A 418 -8.23 2.67 32.42
N THR A 419 -7.69 1.85 31.50
CA THR A 419 -7.80 2.04 30.06
C THR A 419 -8.94 1.22 29.46
N GLY A 420 -9.42 1.64 28.28
CA GLY A 420 -10.37 0.86 27.49
C GLY A 420 -11.36 1.71 26.71
N PRO A 421 -12.15 1.11 25.80
CA PRO A 421 -12.96 1.87 24.85
C PRO A 421 -13.99 2.80 25.51
N LEU A 422 -14.59 2.37 26.62
CA LEU A 422 -15.63 3.12 27.31
C LEU A 422 -15.07 4.06 28.39
N LEU A 423 -14.30 3.51 29.34
CA LEU A 423 -13.66 4.28 30.42
C LEU A 423 -12.67 5.31 29.89
N GLY A 424 -11.93 4.95 28.84
CA GLY A 424 -10.97 5.84 28.18
C GLY A 424 -11.62 7.08 27.58
N ILE A 425 -12.79 6.96 26.96
CA ILE A 425 -13.53 8.11 26.40
C ILE A 425 -14.00 9.04 27.51
N ILE A 426 -14.54 8.49 28.60
CA ILE A 426 -15.04 9.29 29.73
C ILE A 426 -13.89 10.05 30.40
N ARG A 427 -12.77 9.36 30.64
CA ARG A 427 -11.61 9.94 31.32
C ARG A 427 -10.83 10.92 30.45
N SER A 428 -10.63 10.62 29.17
CA SER A 428 -9.90 11.51 28.24
C SER A 428 -10.63 12.84 27.98
N ASN A 429 -11.95 12.85 28.10
CA ASN A 429 -12.77 14.06 27.99
C ASN A 429 -12.97 14.78 29.34
N ASN A 430 -12.54 14.19 30.46
CA ASN A 430 -12.66 14.83 31.77
C ASN A 430 -11.47 15.79 32.01
N PRO A 431 -11.68 17.11 32.11
CA PRO A 431 -10.61 18.06 32.38
C PRO A 431 -10.02 17.92 33.79
N TYR A 432 -10.71 17.25 34.71
CA TYR A 432 -10.28 17.07 36.10
C TYR A 432 -9.52 15.76 36.35
N ASP A 433 -9.42 14.88 35.36
CA ASP A 433 -8.61 13.67 35.47
C ASP A 433 -7.14 14.02 35.24
N VAL A 434 -6.39 14.24 36.32
CA VAL A 434 -4.98 14.68 36.30
C VAL A 434 -4.12 13.71 35.47
N LYS A 435 -4.34 12.39 35.61
CA LYS A 435 -3.59 11.37 34.87
C LYS A 435 -3.89 11.43 33.37
N ALA A 436 -5.15 11.65 33.00
CA ALA A 436 -5.55 11.83 31.60
C ALA A 436 -4.88 13.04 30.95
N GLN A 437 -4.84 14.17 31.67
CA GLN A 437 -4.24 15.42 31.19
C GLN A 437 -2.72 15.31 31.12
N GLU A 438 -2.10 14.66 32.10
CA GLU A 438 -0.66 14.38 32.11
C GLU A 438 -0.25 13.49 30.93
N LEU A 439 -1.01 12.42 30.65
CA LEU A 439 -0.78 11.58 29.48
C LEU A 439 -0.94 12.37 28.19
N LYS A 440 -2.04 13.14 28.05
CA LYS A 440 -2.30 13.95 26.85
C LYS A 440 -1.17 14.97 26.62
N ALA A 441 -0.74 15.66 27.68
CA ALA A 441 0.38 16.59 27.62
C ALA A 441 1.69 15.89 27.22
N SER A 442 1.96 14.72 27.79
CA SER A 442 3.15 13.92 27.47
C SER A 442 3.17 13.49 26.01
N ILE A 443 2.04 12.99 25.50
CA ILE A 443 1.87 12.63 24.08
C ILE A 443 2.08 13.86 23.19
N THR A 444 1.42 14.98 23.48
CA THR A 444 1.57 16.21 22.69
C THR A 444 3.01 16.74 22.70
N ALA A 445 3.74 16.59 23.81
CA ALA A 445 5.15 16.96 23.89
C ALA A 445 6.07 16.00 23.11
N LEU A 446 5.68 14.73 22.97
CA LEU A 446 6.43 13.69 22.27
C LEU A 446 6.30 13.80 20.75
N VAL A 447 5.11 14.12 20.25
CA VAL A 447 4.79 14.12 18.81
C VAL A 447 5.78 14.93 17.95
N PRO A 448 6.17 16.17 18.31
CA PRO A 448 7.15 16.93 17.53
C PRO A 448 8.51 16.24 17.41
N GLN A 449 8.92 15.50 18.44
CA GLN A 449 10.20 14.81 18.46
C GLN A 449 10.15 13.52 17.66
N LEU A 450 9.03 12.81 17.72
CA LEU A 450 8.80 11.61 16.95
C LEU A 450 8.78 11.93 15.45
N ALA A 451 7.98 12.92 15.04
CA ALA A 451 7.86 13.34 13.64
C ALA A 451 9.20 13.79 13.05
N ARG A 452 9.93 14.67 13.75
CA ARG A 452 11.20 15.23 13.25
C ARG A 452 12.38 14.30 13.41
N GLY A 453 12.47 13.63 14.55
CA GLY A 453 13.64 12.82 14.93
C GLY A 453 13.61 11.41 14.36
N ILE A 454 12.42 10.80 14.27
CA ILE A 454 12.26 9.40 13.87
C ILE A 454 11.72 9.29 12.46
N TYR A 455 10.66 10.04 12.12
CA TYR A 455 10.06 10.01 10.79
C TYR A 455 10.72 10.94 9.77
N GLY A 456 11.63 11.81 10.22
CA GLY A 456 12.37 12.71 9.34
C GLY A 456 11.52 13.81 8.70
N GLU A 457 10.34 14.10 9.24
CA GLU A 457 9.50 15.17 8.73
C GLU A 457 10.11 16.54 9.03
N VAL A 458 10.25 17.35 7.99
CA VAL A 458 10.71 18.73 8.08
C VAL A 458 9.54 19.68 7.85
N GLY A 459 9.23 20.52 8.83
CA GLY A 459 8.14 21.49 8.74
C GLY A 459 7.43 21.79 10.06
N VAL A 460 6.41 22.63 9.96
CA VAL A 460 5.41 22.82 11.03
C VAL A 460 4.43 21.68 10.91
N LEU A 461 4.29 20.88 11.97
CA LEU A 461 3.29 19.83 12.02
C LEU A 461 1.90 20.46 12.01
N THR A 462 1.05 20.02 11.08
CA THR A 462 -0.36 20.42 11.09
C THR A 462 -1.10 19.65 12.18
N ASP A 463 -2.26 20.16 12.60
CA ASP A 463 -3.10 19.45 13.58
C ASP A 463 -3.51 18.05 13.08
N SER A 464 -3.60 17.88 11.76
CA SER A 464 -3.87 16.58 11.12
C SER A 464 -2.70 15.60 11.29
N ASP A 465 -1.46 16.08 11.13
CA ASP A 465 -0.25 15.28 11.37
C ASP A 465 -0.18 14.88 12.85
N VAL A 466 -0.41 15.83 13.75
CA VAL A 466 -0.42 15.57 15.19
C VAL A 466 -1.48 14.52 15.54
N ALA A 467 -2.69 14.62 14.98
CA ALA A 467 -3.75 13.64 15.21
C ALA A 467 -3.37 12.23 14.73
N ARG A 468 -2.68 12.11 13.59
CA ARG A 468 -2.16 10.83 13.08
C ARG A 468 -1.09 10.25 14.01
N TYR A 469 -0.15 11.07 14.48
CA TYR A 469 0.91 10.62 15.40
C TYR A 469 0.38 10.24 16.78
N VAL A 470 -0.64 10.92 17.27
CA VAL A 470 -1.31 10.55 18.53
C VAL A 470 -1.91 9.14 18.44
N GLN A 471 -2.35 8.70 17.26
CA GLN A 471 -2.91 7.36 17.06
C GLN A 471 -1.85 6.26 17.07
N THR A 472 -0.57 6.58 16.77
CA THR A 472 0.55 5.63 16.84
C THR A 472 1.19 5.57 18.23
N LEU A 473 0.64 6.31 19.20
CA LEU A 473 1.08 6.31 20.58
C LEU A 473 0.02 5.67 21.49
N PRO A 474 0.43 5.11 22.64
CA PRO A 474 -0.52 4.61 23.63
C PRO A 474 -1.51 5.69 24.04
N ASN A 475 -2.77 5.32 24.15
CA ASN A 475 -3.84 6.25 24.47
C ASN A 475 -4.86 5.59 25.40
N MET A 476 -5.63 6.42 26.11
CA MET A 476 -6.57 5.90 27.11
C MET A 476 -7.75 5.11 26.53
N ARG A 477 -8.03 5.27 25.23
CA ARG A 477 -9.19 4.66 24.55
C ARG A 477 -8.91 3.23 24.12
N SER A 478 -7.66 2.87 23.91
CA SER A 478 -7.22 1.50 23.62
C SER A 478 -7.13 0.67 24.90
N THR A 479 -7.22 -0.66 24.78
CA THR A 479 -6.96 -1.58 25.90
C THR A 479 -5.47 -1.62 26.24
N ASP A 480 -5.12 -2.11 27.43
CA ASP A 480 -3.72 -2.23 27.88
C ASP A 480 -2.86 -3.02 26.88
N ASP A 481 -3.32 -4.18 26.42
CA ASP A 481 -2.60 -5.00 25.43
C ASP A 481 -2.40 -4.27 24.10
N VAL A 482 -3.41 -3.53 23.62
CA VAL A 482 -3.28 -2.74 22.38
C VAL A 482 -2.29 -1.59 22.59
N ASN A 483 -2.31 -0.94 23.76
CA ASN A 483 -1.35 0.10 24.10
C ASN A 483 0.08 -0.43 24.19
N LYS A 484 0.28 -1.60 24.79
CA LYS A 484 1.57 -2.31 24.82
C LYS A 484 2.03 -2.68 23.41
N ALA A 485 1.15 -3.19 22.56
CA ALA A 485 1.50 -3.54 21.18
C ALA A 485 1.89 -2.31 20.34
N VAL A 486 1.10 -1.23 20.42
CA VAL A 486 1.40 0.05 19.77
C VAL A 486 2.71 0.64 20.30
N MET A 487 2.96 0.53 21.60
CA MET A 487 4.21 0.95 22.22
C MET A 487 5.41 0.15 21.70
N GLY A 488 5.32 -1.19 21.68
CA GLY A 488 6.38 -2.06 21.18
C GLY A 488 6.73 -1.73 19.74
N LEU A 489 5.71 -1.50 18.89
CA LEU A 489 5.90 -1.07 17.51
C LEU A 489 6.60 0.30 17.43
N THR A 490 6.17 1.27 18.23
CA THR A 490 6.77 2.61 18.25
C THR A 490 8.21 2.58 18.75
N LEU A 491 8.52 1.84 19.83
CA LEU A 491 9.88 1.64 20.30
C LEU A 491 10.76 0.93 19.26
N ARG A 492 10.21 -0.05 18.53
CA ARG A 492 10.92 -0.70 17.42
C ARG A 492 11.24 0.29 16.30
N ASN A 493 10.30 1.17 15.94
CA ASN A 493 10.55 2.21 14.94
C ASN A 493 11.61 3.22 15.42
N VAL A 494 11.55 3.66 16.68
CA VAL A 494 12.56 4.52 17.31
C VAL A 494 13.93 3.85 17.29
N ARG A 495 14.00 2.57 17.68
CA ARG A 495 15.22 1.77 17.66
C ARG A 495 15.79 1.65 16.24
N ASN A 496 14.95 1.39 15.24
CA ASN A 496 15.37 1.26 13.84
C ASN A 496 15.96 2.57 13.30
N ALA A 497 15.29 3.69 13.56
CA ALA A 497 15.81 5.01 13.18
C ALA A 497 17.13 5.32 13.88
N PHE A 498 17.23 5.00 15.17
CA PHE A 498 18.46 5.16 15.94
C PHE A 498 19.60 4.28 15.41
N ALA A 499 19.32 3.00 15.14
CA ALA A 499 20.27 2.05 14.56
C ALA A 499 20.79 2.55 13.20
N SER A 500 19.89 2.98 12.32
CA SER A 500 20.26 3.52 11.00
C SER A 500 21.15 4.75 11.10
N GLN A 501 20.90 5.64 12.07
CA GLN A 501 21.78 6.79 12.33
C GLN A 501 23.16 6.36 12.84
N LEU A 502 23.21 5.43 13.79
CA LEU A 502 24.48 4.89 14.30
C LEU A 502 25.27 4.18 13.19
N GLU A 503 24.60 3.45 12.32
CA GLU A 503 25.19 2.79 11.15
C GLU A 503 25.77 3.80 10.18
N SER A 504 25.00 4.82 9.80
CA SER A 504 25.48 5.89 8.92
C SER A 504 26.71 6.62 9.50
N MET A 505 26.69 6.90 10.81
CA MET A 505 27.80 7.56 11.50
C MET A 505 29.04 6.64 11.63
N ALA A 506 28.84 5.37 11.97
CA ALA A 506 29.92 4.37 12.05
C ALA A 506 30.58 4.17 10.67
N ALA A 507 29.78 4.05 9.62
CA ALA A 507 30.24 3.96 8.23
C ALA A 507 31.01 5.21 7.79
N ALA A 508 30.63 6.39 8.30
CA ALA A 508 31.37 7.64 8.11
C ALA A 508 32.66 7.73 8.97
N GLY A 509 33.03 6.66 9.68
CA GLY A 509 34.22 6.58 10.53
C GLY A 509 34.09 7.36 11.84
N ARG A 510 32.87 7.61 12.32
CA ARG A 510 32.62 8.23 13.62
C ARG A 510 32.63 7.18 14.73
N ASP A 511 33.10 7.57 15.91
CA ASP A 511 32.98 6.74 17.11
C ASP A 511 31.57 6.85 17.68
N VAL A 512 30.80 5.78 17.55
CA VAL A 512 29.47 5.62 18.12
C VAL A 512 29.43 4.57 19.24
N SER A 513 30.59 4.07 19.68
CA SER A 513 30.68 2.99 20.69
C SER A 513 30.08 3.37 22.05
N GLY A 514 29.96 4.67 22.35
CA GLY A 514 29.30 5.17 23.55
C GLY A 514 27.78 4.95 23.62
N TYR A 515 27.13 4.55 22.52
CA TYR A 515 25.68 4.39 22.43
C TYR A 515 25.19 2.94 22.60
N VAL A 516 26.09 1.98 22.86
CA VAL A 516 25.75 0.55 23.05
C VAL A 516 24.72 0.37 24.16
N SER A 517 24.86 1.06 25.29
CA SER A 517 23.92 0.95 26.41
C SER A 517 22.51 1.37 26.02
N ILE A 518 22.37 2.50 25.34
CA ILE A 518 21.07 3.03 24.90
C ILE A 518 20.40 2.08 23.91
N TYR A 519 21.19 1.49 22.99
CA TYR A 519 20.69 0.50 22.05
C TYR A 519 20.18 -0.76 22.75
N ASN A 520 20.96 -1.30 23.69
CA ASN A 520 20.56 -2.47 24.49
C ASN A 520 19.35 -2.19 25.37
N ASP A 521 19.27 -1.01 25.98
CA ASP A 521 18.11 -0.61 26.79
C ASP A 521 16.83 -0.61 25.95
N MET A 522 16.88 -0.14 24.69
CA MET A 522 15.74 -0.21 23.78
C MET A 522 15.37 -1.65 23.42
N ASN A 523 16.35 -2.50 23.08
CA ASN A 523 16.10 -3.92 22.78
C ASN A 523 15.49 -4.65 23.98
N ASN A 524 16.02 -4.43 25.19
CA ASN A 524 15.50 -5.05 26.41
C ASN A 524 14.05 -4.64 26.68
N LYS A 525 13.71 -3.36 26.46
CA LYS A 525 12.33 -2.86 26.61
C LYS A 525 11.39 -3.46 25.58
N ILE A 526 11.81 -3.51 24.32
CA ILE A 526 11.04 -4.14 23.24
C ILE A 526 10.78 -5.61 23.58
N ASN A 527 11.82 -6.36 23.97
CA ASN A 527 11.70 -7.76 24.35
C ASN A 527 10.81 -7.98 25.59
N SER A 528 10.85 -7.07 26.57
CA SER A 528 9.97 -7.12 27.75
C SER A 528 8.50 -6.98 27.34
N ILE A 529 8.20 -5.99 26.49
CA ILE A 529 6.83 -5.76 26.00
C ILE A 529 6.36 -6.93 25.15
N GLU A 530 7.20 -7.45 24.26
CA GLU A 530 6.90 -8.62 23.44
C GLU A 530 6.61 -9.86 24.30
N THR A 531 7.43 -10.09 25.34
CA THR A 531 7.23 -11.17 26.29
C THR A 531 5.92 -11.01 27.07
N GLU A 532 5.60 -9.80 27.54
CA GLU A 532 4.33 -9.50 28.20
C GLU A 532 3.11 -9.72 27.30
N LEU A 533 3.25 -9.45 25.99
CA LEU A 533 2.22 -9.69 24.99
C LEU A 533 2.15 -11.14 24.51
N GLY A 534 3.09 -12.00 24.93
CA GLY A 534 3.22 -13.36 24.41
C GLY A 534 3.68 -13.42 22.94
N ILE A 535 4.16 -12.31 22.37
CA ILE A 535 4.71 -12.24 21.02
C ILE A 535 6.19 -12.65 21.13
N GLY A 536 6.61 -13.70 20.43
CA GLY A 536 8.02 -14.17 20.45
C GLY A 536 8.28 -15.37 21.36
N LYS A 537 7.35 -15.75 22.22
CA LYS A 537 7.22 -17.15 22.66
C LYS A 537 6.53 -17.95 21.54
N GLN A 538 7.24 -18.21 20.45
CA GLN A 538 7.18 -19.57 19.96
C GLN A 538 7.94 -20.36 21.02
N GLU A 539 7.23 -20.79 22.08
CA GLU A 539 7.65 -22.01 22.74
C GLU A 539 7.75 -23.00 21.59
N ALA A 540 8.97 -23.27 21.12
CA ALA A 540 9.20 -24.45 20.33
C ALA A 540 8.56 -25.53 21.18
N MET A 541 7.40 -26.05 20.75
CA MET A 541 6.80 -27.19 21.41
C MET A 541 7.96 -28.18 21.46
N THR A 542 8.44 -28.45 22.68
CA THR A 542 9.48 -29.45 22.83
C THR A 542 8.90 -30.72 22.20
N ASP A 543 9.73 -31.55 21.58
CA ASP A 543 9.25 -32.79 20.97
C ASP A 543 8.40 -33.61 21.97
N GLU A 544 8.69 -33.47 23.27
CA GLU A 544 7.90 -34.02 24.39
C GLU A 544 6.48 -33.43 24.54
N ALA A 545 6.27 -32.14 24.29
CA ALA A 545 4.96 -31.50 24.32
C ALA A 545 4.12 -31.89 23.08
N LEU A 546 4.76 -32.03 21.91
CA LEU A 546 4.13 -32.56 20.70
C LEU A 546 3.73 -34.02 20.87
N ASP A 547 4.58 -34.85 21.46
CA ASP A 547 4.29 -36.26 21.74
C ASP A 547 3.16 -36.42 22.78
N GLN A 548 3.06 -35.53 23.76
CA GLN A 548 1.97 -35.55 24.74
C GLN A 548 0.63 -35.14 24.13
N GLU A 549 0.58 -34.09 23.31
CA GLU A 549 -0.66 -33.71 22.60
C GLU A 549 -1.08 -34.79 21.59
N PHE A 550 -0.13 -35.35 20.85
CA PHE A 550 -0.42 -36.41 19.89
C PHE A 550 -0.92 -37.69 20.57
N SER A 551 -0.35 -38.03 21.74
CA SER A 551 -0.81 -39.16 22.56
C SER A 551 -2.22 -38.93 23.12
N GLN A 552 -2.56 -37.70 23.53
CA GLN A 552 -3.92 -37.37 23.99
C GLN A 552 -4.93 -37.42 22.83
N PHE A 553 -4.54 -36.97 21.65
CA PHE A 553 -5.39 -37.04 20.45
C PHE A 553 -5.66 -38.49 20.03
N GLN A 554 -4.65 -39.37 20.10
CA GLN A 554 -4.84 -40.81 19.84
C GLN A 554 -5.75 -41.48 20.88
N GLN A 555 -5.68 -41.07 22.14
CA GLN A 555 -6.58 -41.62 23.18
C GLN A 555 -8.03 -41.15 22.99
N GLN A 556 -8.26 -39.90 22.57
CA GLN A 556 -9.61 -39.41 22.29
C GLN A 556 -10.23 -40.07 21.05
N THR A 557 -9.45 -40.27 19.99
CA THR A 557 -9.93 -40.95 18.77
C THR A 557 -10.21 -42.44 18.99
N SER A 558 -9.47 -43.08 19.90
CA SER A 558 -9.71 -44.48 20.30
C SER A 558 -10.95 -44.66 21.20
N GLN A 559 -11.34 -43.65 21.97
CA GLN A 559 -12.58 -43.69 22.77
C GLN A 559 -13.82 -43.38 21.94
N SER A 560 -13.71 -42.53 20.90
CA SER A 560 -14.83 -42.21 20.00
C SER A 560 -15.26 -43.39 19.13
N THR A 561 -14.35 -44.30 18.77
CA THR A 561 -14.65 -45.46 17.91
C THR A 561 -15.20 -46.67 18.67
N ALA A 562 -15.02 -46.73 20.00
CA ALA A 562 -15.51 -47.84 20.81
C ALA A 562 -16.99 -47.69 21.25
N GLN A 563 -17.63 -46.55 21.01
CA GLN A 563 -18.98 -46.26 21.51
C GLN A 563 -20.07 -46.28 20.43
N GLU A 564 -19.74 -46.59 19.17
CA GLU A 564 -20.69 -46.55 18.05
C GLU A 564 -21.22 -47.93 17.62
N ASP A 565 -20.79 -49.03 18.24
CA ASP A 565 -21.14 -50.40 17.80
C ASP A 565 -22.30 -51.06 18.57
N ASN A 566 -23.07 -50.30 19.38
CA ASN A 566 -24.16 -50.85 20.20
C ASN A 566 -25.53 -50.18 20.04
N SER A 567 -25.81 -49.48 18.93
CA SER A 567 -27.16 -48.98 18.63
C SER A 567 -27.75 -49.60 17.35
N PRO A 568 -28.53 -50.68 17.44
CA PRO A 568 -29.18 -51.31 16.29
C PRO A 568 -30.36 -50.52 15.69
N GLY A 569 -30.58 -49.25 16.10
CA GLY A 569 -31.83 -48.53 15.83
C GLY A 569 -31.80 -47.48 14.72
N PHE A 570 -30.66 -46.86 14.44
CA PHE A 570 -30.65 -45.59 13.71
C PHE A 570 -30.80 -45.75 12.19
N TRP A 571 -30.01 -46.64 11.58
CA TRP A 571 -30.01 -46.87 10.13
C TRP A 571 -31.30 -47.52 9.60
N LYS A 572 -32.04 -48.23 10.46
CA LYS A 572 -33.32 -48.84 10.08
C LYS A 572 -34.46 -47.82 9.94
N SER A 573 -34.31 -46.63 10.52
CA SER A 573 -35.32 -45.56 10.43
C SER A 573 -35.16 -44.70 9.17
N ILE A 574 -33.93 -44.51 8.68
CA ILE A 574 -33.64 -43.70 7.49
C ILE A 574 -34.04 -44.43 6.20
N GLY A 575 -33.88 -45.75 6.14
CA GLY A 575 -34.31 -46.55 4.99
C GLY A 575 -35.82 -46.51 4.72
N LYS A 576 -36.64 -46.44 5.77
CA LYS A 576 -38.11 -46.34 5.64
C LYS A 576 -38.61 -44.96 5.19
N PHE A 577 -37.78 -43.92 5.28
CA PHE A 577 -38.16 -42.57 4.87
C PHE A 577 -37.89 -42.32 3.38
N PHE A 578 -36.97 -43.07 2.76
CA PHE A 578 -36.60 -42.89 1.35
C PHE A 578 -37.18 -43.94 0.39
N PHE A 579 -37.56 -45.13 0.90
CA PHE A 579 -38.16 -46.17 0.08
C PHE A 579 -39.45 -46.63 0.75
N GLY A 580 -40.56 -46.00 0.36
CA GLY A 580 -41.88 -46.31 0.88
C GLY A 580 -42.34 -47.73 0.52
N GLU A 581 -42.91 -48.40 1.51
CA GLU A 581 -44.05 -49.32 1.33
C GLU A 581 -45.34 -48.58 1.67
#